data_AF-A0A183B5W6-F1
#
_entry.id   AF-A0A183B5W6-F1
#
_cell.length_a   1.000
_cell.length_b   1.000
_cell.length_c   1.000
_cell.angle_alpha   90.00
_cell.angle_beta   90.00
_cell.angle_gamma   90.00
#
_symmetry.space_group_name_H-M   'P 1'
#
loop_
_entity.id
_entity.type
_entity.pdbx_description
1 polymer ?
#
loop_
_entity_poly.entity_id
_entity_poly.type
_entity_poly.pdbx_seq_one_letter_code
_entity_poly.pdbx_strand_id
1 'polypeptide(L)'
;LTSTVIECQKAGLKTASFGYAAMLLRPEYRDKLDPKHRRKFETLIRRPNRKPANSDLTAGGPDADPSDAETEPLTPCPSCAQSLPASVLYCTECRSTLPYCIITNHRSNSSHAYNRRIAFQGNHVIKNDLTICPGCQFPANYSDMMSFVENTDTPTCPMCSVELKRDYIRRITDPAKLLYAWITNAEESEEPETHPRP
;
A
#
# COMPACT_ATOMS: atom_id res chain seq x y z
N LEU A 1 17.72 -25.26 13.84
CA LEU A 1 16.60 -24.69 13.06
C LEU A 1 15.23 -25.19 13.50
N THR A 2 14.97 -26.50 13.55
CA THR A 2 13.69 -27.02 14.09
C THR A 2 13.46 -26.59 15.55
N SER A 3 14.53 -26.62 16.37
CA SER A 3 14.57 -26.05 17.72
C SER A 3 14.24 -24.56 17.73
N THR A 4 14.78 -23.80 16.77
CA THR A 4 14.55 -22.35 16.61
C THR A 4 13.07 -22.02 16.40
N VAL A 5 12.34 -22.78 15.57
CA VAL A 5 10.88 -22.57 15.40
C VAL A 5 10.14 -22.82 16.72
N ILE A 6 10.53 -23.87 17.45
CA ILE A 6 9.89 -24.24 18.72
C ILE A 6 10.20 -23.19 19.80
N GLU A 7 11.42 -22.67 19.84
CA GLU A 7 11.84 -21.60 20.76
C GLU A 7 11.13 -20.29 20.43
N CYS A 8 11.03 -19.89 19.15
CA CYS A 8 10.26 -18.72 18.75
C CYS A 8 8.76 -18.87 19.09
N GLN A 9 8.19 -20.07 18.95
CA GLN A 9 6.80 -20.34 19.37
C GLN A 9 6.63 -20.23 20.89
N LYS A 10 7.57 -20.79 21.68
CA LYS A 10 7.58 -20.69 23.14
C LYS A 10 7.77 -19.26 23.62
N ALA A 11 8.56 -18.47 22.90
CA ALA A 11 8.83 -17.06 23.17
C ALA A 11 7.75 -16.10 22.63
N GLY A 12 6.67 -16.61 22.02
CA GLY A 12 5.58 -15.77 21.51
C GLY A 12 5.91 -14.99 20.22
N LEU A 13 7.06 -15.24 19.59
CA LEU A 13 7.52 -14.59 18.36
C LEU A 13 6.84 -15.23 17.13
N LYS A 14 5.57 -14.88 16.91
CA LYS A 14 4.71 -15.49 15.87
C LYS A 14 5.19 -15.25 14.43
N THR A 15 5.72 -14.06 14.14
CA THR A 15 6.24 -13.68 12.80
C THR A 15 7.54 -14.43 12.49
N ALA A 16 8.50 -14.42 13.41
CA ALA A 16 9.77 -15.12 13.27
C ALA A 16 9.57 -16.65 13.19
N SER A 17 8.70 -17.22 14.06
CA SER A 17 8.39 -18.65 14.01
C SER A 17 7.73 -19.06 12.69
N PHE A 18 6.85 -18.24 12.12
CA PHE A 18 6.26 -18.48 10.81
C PHE A 18 7.33 -18.46 9.69
N GLY A 19 8.20 -17.46 9.67
CA GLY A 19 9.27 -17.35 8.67
C GLY A 19 10.24 -18.54 8.70
N TYR A 20 10.70 -18.94 9.88
CA TYR A 20 11.56 -20.11 10.04
C TYR A 20 10.85 -21.43 9.71
N ALA A 21 9.57 -21.56 10.05
CA ALA A 21 8.76 -22.72 9.67
C ALA A 21 8.59 -22.83 8.15
N ALA A 22 8.36 -21.70 7.46
CA ALA A 22 8.24 -21.65 6.01
C ALA A 22 9.53 -22.05 5.31
N MET A 23 10.67 -21.61 5.83
CA MET A 23 11.98 -22.01 5.32
C MET A 23 12.22 -23.51 5.47
N LEU A 24 11.84 -24.10 6.61
CA LEU A 24 12.01 -25.52 6.89
C LEU A 24 11.09 -26.42 6.06
N LEU A 25 9.96 -25.91 5.57
CA LEU A 25 9.04 -26.64 4.70
C LEU A 25 9.40 -26.60 3.21
N ARG A 26 10.46 -25.87 2.83
CA ARG A 26 10.98 -25.88 1.46
C ARG A 26 11.54 -27.27 1.09
N PRO A 27 11.50 -27.67 -0.19
CA PRO A 27 11.86 -29.02 -0.64
C PRO A 27 13.25 -29.49 -0.16
N GLU A 28 14.20 -28.58 -0.03
CA GLU A 28 15.59 -28.87 0.31
C GLU A 28 15.77 -29.33 1.77
N TYR A 29 14.86 -28.91 2.66
CA TYR A 29 14.91 -29.19 4.10
C TYR A 29 13.76 -30.08 4.57
N ARG A 30 12.70 -30.21 3.77
CA ARG A 30 11.44 -30.89 4.11
C ARG A 30 11.59 -32.37 4.42
N ASP A 31 12.55 -33.05 3.80
CA ASP A 31 12.79 -34.49 4.00
C ASP A 31 13.76 -34.78 5.16
N LYS A 32 14.43 -33.73 5.67
CA LYS A 32 15.27 -33.79 6.87
C LYS A 32 14.47 -33.48 8.15
N LEU A 33 13.20 -33.13 8.02
CA LEU A 33 12.29 -32.88 9.13
C LEU A 33 11.61 -34.17 9.58
N ASP A 34 11.57 -34.36 10.89
CA ASP A 34 10.73 -35.41 11.48
C ASP A 34 9.25 -35.19 11.10
N PRO A 35 8.51 -36.25 10.73
CA PRO A 35 7.11 -36.17 10.32
C PRO A 35 6.19 -35.47 11.34
N LYS A 36 6.51 -35.56 12.64
CA LYS A 36 5.76 -34.91 13.74
C LYS A 36 5.90 -33.40 13.69
N HIS A 37 7.11 -32.89 13.43
CA HIS A 37 7.38 -31.45 13.35
C HIS A 37 6.89 -30.87 12.02
N ARG A 38 7.04 -31.62 10.92
CA ARG A 38 6.52 -31.27 9.60
C ARG A 38 5.02 -30.97 9.64
N ARG A 39 4.21 -31.86 10.21
CA ARG A 39 2.74 -31.66 10.32
C ARG A 39 2.37 -30.43 11.15
N LYS A 40 3.12 -30.15 12.22
CA LYS A 40 2.91 -28.97 13.07
C LYS A 40 3.23 -27.67 12.32
N PHE A 41 4.32 -27.65 11.57
CA PHE A 41 4.72 -26.48 10.77
C PHE A 41 3.79 -26.27 9.58
N GLU A 42 3.35 -27.34 8.90
CA GLU A 42 2.34 -27.24 7.83
C GLU A 42 1.03 -26.67 8.37
N THR A 43 0.62 -27.07 9.57
CA THR A 43 -0.58 -26.53 10.23
C THR A 43 -0.39 -25.06 10.63
N LEU A 44 0.79 -24.69 11.14
CA LEU A 44 1.15 -23.32 11.50
C LEU A 44 1.06 -22.37 10.29
N ILE A 45 1.53 -22.83 9.11
CA ILE A 45 1.54 -22.02 7.89
C ILE A 45 0.18 -21.99 7.20
N ARG A 46 -0.58 -23.09 7.26
CA ARG A 46 -1.93 -23.18 6.66
C ARG A 46 -3.00 -22.47 7.49
N ARG A 47 -2.78 -22.29 8.79
CA ARG A 47 -3.66 -21.55 9.70
C ARG A 47 -2.89 -20.40 10.35
N PRO A 48 -2.53 -19.33 9.60
CA PRO A 48 -2.19 -18.08 10.25
C PRO A 48 -3.44 -17.67 11.02
N ASN A 49 -3.41 -17.72 12.35
CA ASN A 49 -4.59 -17.57 13.20
C ASN A 49 -5.49 -16.44 12.71
N ARG A 50 -6.74 -16.79 12.35
CA ARG A 50 -7.83 -15.85 12.11
C ARG A 50 -7.93 -14.93 13.34
N LYS A 51 -7.68 -13.63 13.10
CA LYS A 51 -8.01 -12.41 13.87
C LYS A 51 -8.28 -12.55 15.38
N PRO A 52 -7.71 -11.69 16.25
CA PRO A 52 -8.54 -11.12 17.28
C PRO A 52 -9.42 -10.05 16.63
N ALA A 53 -10.72 -10.34 16.57
CA ALA A 53 -11.70 -9.28 16.61
C ALA A 53 -11.45 -8.53 17.94
N ASN A 54 -11.17 -7.23 17.86
CA ASN A 54 -11.33 -6.26 18.94
C ASN A 54 -10.84 -6.68 20.34
N SER A 55 -9.53 -6.58 20.56
CA SER A 55 -9.00 -6.20 21.88
C SER A 55 -7.62 -5.58 21.69
N ASP A 56 -7.56 -4.28 21.97
CA ASP A 56 -6.53 -3.63 22.78
C ASP A 56 -5.16 -4.32 22.87
N LEU A 57 -4.15 -3.62 22.35
CA LEU A 57 -2.85 -3.38 22.98
C LEU A 57 -2.24 -4.54 23.80
N THR A 58 -1.16 -5.14 23.31
CA THR A 58 0.21 -4.96 23.87
C THR A 58 1.17 -6.08 23.45
N ALA A 59 2.39 -5.66 23.11
CA ALA A 59 3.69 -6.32 23.37
C ALA A 59 3.97 -7.66 22.64
N GLY A 60 4.95 -7.76 21.74
CA GLY A 60 6.31 -7.24 21.92
C GLY A 60 6.99 -8.04 23.03
N GLY A 61 7.92 -8.93 22.68
CA GLY A 61 8.85 -9.47 23.67
C GLY A 61 9.68 -8.33 24.29
N PRO A 62 10.30 -8.53 25.47
CA PRO A 62 10.62 -7.45 26.42
C PRO A 62 11.69 -6.43 25.99
N ASP A 63 12.35 -6.57 24.83
CA ASP A 63 13.53 -5.76 24.50
C ASP A 63 13.53 -5.19 23.06
N ALA A 64 12.38 -5.14 22.38
CA ALA A 64 12.27 -4.49 21.07
C ALA A 64 11.55 -3.14 21.19
N ASP A 65 12.32 -2.06 21.05
CA ASP A 65 11.86 -0.68 20.93
C ASP A 65 10.71 -0.58 19.87
N PRO A 66 9.52 -0.02 20.20
CA PRO A 66 8.32 -0.13 19.36
C PRO A 66 8.30 0.80 18.13
N SER A 67 9.43 1.35 17.70
CA SER A 67 9.47 2.52 16.81
C SER A 67 9.48 2.25 15.30
N ASP A 68 9.52 1.00 14.81
CA ASP A 68 9.82 0.76 13.38
C ASP A 68 9.02 -0.36 12.68
N ALA A 69 7.76 -0.57 13.08
CA ALA A 69 6.78 -1.27 12.23
C ALA A 69 5.86 -0.24 11.57
N GLU A 70 6.36 0.43 10.53
CA GLU A 70 5.62 1.41 9.72
C GLU A 70 4.38 0.73 9.09
N THR A 71 3.26 0.73 9.82
CA THR A 71 1.97 0.30 9.29
C THR A 71 1.52 1.37 8.32
N GLU A 72 1.27 0.96 7.07
CA GLU A 72 0.83 1.86 6.02
C GLU A 72 -0.40 2.68 6.47
N PRO A 73 -0.42 4.00 6.21
CA PRO A 73 -1.53 4.83 6.64
C PRO A 73 -2.82 4.41 5.93
N LEU A 74 -3.90 4.28 6.71
CA LEU A 74 -5.23 4.07 6.18
C LEU A 74 -5.82 5.42 5.75
N THR A 75 -6.32 5.49 4.53
CA THR A 75 -6.97 6.67 3.95
C THR A 75 -8.36 6.31 3.41
N PRO A 76 -9.31 7.26 3.39
CA PRO A 76 -10.67 6.98 2.96
C PRO A 76 -10.77 6.88 1.44
N CYS A 77 -11.47 5.85 0.96
CA CYS A 77 -11.82 5.68 -0.44
C CYS A 77 -12.53 6.94 -0.98
N PRO A 78 -12.13 7.49 -2.15
CA PRO A 78 -12.73 8.70 -2.69
C PRO A 78 -14.21 8.54 -3.11
N SER A 79 -14.67 7.31 -3.33
CA SER A 79 -16.06 7.01 -3.74
C SER A 79 -16.98 6.72 -2.55
N CYS A 80 -16.61 5.77 -1.69
CA CYS A 80 -17.48 5.28 -0.59
C CYS A 80 -16.99 5.63 0.82
N ALA A 81 -15.86 6.34 0.95
CA ALA A 81 -15.23 6.70 2.22
C ALA A 81 -14.74 5.53 3.09
N GLN A 82 -14.76 4.28 2.59
CA GLN A 82 -14.21 3.13 3.29
C GLN A 82 -12.71 3.31 3.56
N SER A 83 -12.29 3.02 4.79
CA SER A 83 -10.88 3.11 5.20
C SER A 83 -10.07 1.96 4.60
N LEU A 84 -9.08 2.28 3.76
CA LEU A 84 -8.23 1.34 3.04
C LEU A 84 -6.76 1.79 3.10
N PRO A 85 -5.77 0.90 2.99
CA PRO A 85 -4.37 1.31 2.84
C PRO A 85 -4.17 2.26 1.64
N ALA A 86 -3.33 3.28 1.80
CA ALA A 86 -3.16 4.33 0.80
C ALA A 86 -2.77 3.81 -0.60
N SER A 87 -2.00 2.72 -0.68
CA SER A 87 -1.54 2.05 -1.90
C SER A 87 -2.61 1.23 -2.62
N VAL A 88 -3.77 1.00 -1.98
CA VAL A 88 -4.87 0.25 -2.61
C VAL A 88 -5.54 1.12 -3.67
N LEU A 89 -5.52 0.64 -4.92
CA LEU A 89 -6.14 1.30 -6.09
C LEU A 89 -7.44 0.65 -6.55
N TYR A 90 -7.93 -0.38 -5.86
CA TYR A 90 -9.21 -1.00 -6.15
C TYR A 90 -9.99 -1.17 -4.85
N CYS A 91 -11.17 -0.54 -4.75
CA CYS A 91 -12.02 -0.65 -3.59
C CYS A 91 -12.94 -1.86 -3.73
N THR A 92 -12.81 -2.86 -2.86
CA THR A 92 -13.70 -4.03 -2.89
C THR A 92 -15.13 -3.73 -2.40
N GLU A 93 -15.30 -2.63 -1.64
CA GLU A 93 -16.59 -2.26 -1.05
C GLU A 93 -17.52 -1.64 -2.10
N CYS A 94 -17.02 -0.65 -2.84
CA CYS A 94 -17.78 0.00 -3.92
C CYS A 94 -17.42 -0.51 -5.33
N ARG A 95 -16.51 -1.48 -5.42
CA ARG A 95 -16.08 -2.15 -6.66
C ARG A 95 -15.60 -1.20 -7.74
N SER A 96 -14.90 -0.14 -7.34
CA SER A 96 -14.36 0.87 -8.25
C SER A 96 -12.83 0.84 -8.26
N THR A 97 -12.26 1.06 -9.44
CA THR A 97 -10.84 1.40 -9.60
C THR A 97 -10.64 2.85 -9.21
N LEU A 98 -9.74 3.09 -8.26
CA LEU A 98 -9.51 4.39 -7.65
C LEU A 98 -8.43 5.15 -8.42
N PRO A 99 -8.64 6.45 -8.70
CA PRO A 99 -7.60 7.28 -9.28
C PRO A 99 -6.42 7.39 -8.30
N TYR A 100 -5.20 7.29 -8.83
CA TYR A 100 -3.98 7.44 -8.04
C TYR A 100 -3.38 8.84 -8.19
N CYS A 101 -2.65 9.27 -7.18
CA CYS A 101 -1.97 10.56 -7.18
C CYS A 101 -0.81 10.55 -8.17
N ILE A 102 -0.71 11.54 -9.06
CA ILE A 102 0.45 11.69 -9.98
C ILE A 102 1.78 11.92 -9.25
N ILE A 103 1.73 12.46 -8.02
CA ILE A 103 2.88 12.73 -7.17
C ILE A 103 2.88 11.70 -6.03
N THR A 104 3.43 10.53 -6.29
CA THR A 104 3.27 9.35 -5.41
C THR A 104 4.24 9.32 -4.22
N ASN A 105 5.30 10.15 -4.21
CA ASN A 105 6.49 9.91 -3.37
C ASN A 105 7.00 11.11 -2.54
N HIS A 106 6.14 12.04 -2.10
CA HIS A 106 6.58 13.21 -1.31
C HIS A 106 5.96 13.35 0.08
N ARG A 107 5.39 12.29 0.68
CA ARG A 107 4.95 12.38 2.08
C ARG A 107 6.13 12.77 2.98
N SER A 108 6.06 13.99 3.49
CA SER A 108 7.07 14.68 4.29
C SER A 108 7.17 14.19 5.73
N ASN A 109 6.78 12.95 6.02
CA ASN A 109 6.68 12.45 7.40
C ASN A 109 7.38 11.12 7.66
N SER A 110 8.34 10.72 6.81
CA SER A 110 9.38 9.78 7.24
C SER A 110 10.66 10.57 7.46
N SER A 111 11.06 10.70 8.72
CA SER A 111 12.33 11.27 9.18
C SER A 111 13.56 10.51 8.66
N HIS A 112 13.37 9.44 7.89
CA HIS A 112 14.44 8.68 7.26
C HIS A 112 14.45 8.89 5.75
N ALA A 113 15.23 9.89 5.32
CA ALA A 113 15.57 10.18 3.92
C ALA A 113 16.21 8.99 3.15
N TYR A 114 16.55 7.89 3.84
CA TYR A 114 17.29 6.76 3.31
C TYR A 114 16.44 5.74 2.53
N ASN A 115 15.11 5.71 2.73
CA ASN A 115 14.19 4.80 2.01
C ASN A 115 13.33 5.51 0.96
N ARG A 116 13.91 6.44 0.18
CA ARG A 116 13.28 7.00 -1.05
C ARG A 116 13.20 5.99 -2.22
N ARG A 117 13.46 4.70 -1.97
CA ARG A 117 13.34 3.65 -2.99
C ARG A 117 11.87 3.26 -3.14
N ILE A 118 11.23 3.90 -4.13
CA ILE A 118 10.42 3.18 -5.13
C ILE A 118 9.31 2.33 -4.47
N ALA A 119 8.31 2.99 -3.88
CA ALA A 119 6.94 2.54 -4.06
C ALA A 119 6.48 3.10 -5.41
N PHE A 120 6.65 2.31 -6.47
CA PHE A 120 6.14 2.64 -7.82
C PHE A 120 4.61 2.49 -7.91
N GLN A 121 3.96 1.99 -6.85
CA GLN A 121 2.50 2.04 -6.71
C GLN A 121 2.10 3.42 -6.19
N GLY A 122 1.30 4.14 -6.97
CA GLY A 122 0.72 5.39 -6.50
C GLY A 122 -0.30 5.17 -5.40
N ASN A 123 -0.36 6.11 -4.46
CA ASN A 123 -1.44 6.14 -3.47
C ASN A 123 -2.72 6.61 -4.15
N HIS A 124 -3.88 6.05 -3.77
CA HIS A 124 -5.17 6.58 -4.23
C HIS A 124 -5.35 8.02 -3.75
N VAL A 125 -6.09 8.81 -4.53
CA VAL A 125 -6.40 10.18 -4.15
C VAL A 125 -7.46 10.24 -3.07
N ILE A 126 -7.35 11.27 -2.23
CA ILE A 126 -8.31 11.53 -1.16
C ILE A 126 -9.31 12.59 -1.64
N LYS A 127 -10.61 12.31 -1.51
CA LYS A 127 -11.69 13.20 -1.97
C LYS A 127 -11.50 14.65 -1.50
N ASN A 128 -11.24 14.85 -0.21
CA ASN A 128 -11.12 16.19 0.38
C ASN A 128 -9.76 16.86 0.15
N ASP A 129 -8.80 16.14 -0.41
CA ASP A 129 -7.45 16.64 -0.71
C ASP A 129 -7.15 16.54 -2.20
N LEU A 130 -8.16 16.57 -3.07
CA LEU A 130 -7.95 16.40 -4.50
C LEU A 130 -7.47 17.70 -5.17
N THR A 131 -6.50 17.57 -6.06
CA THR A 131 -6.14 18.55 -7.09
C THR A 131 -5.85 17.83 -8.40
N ILE A 132 -5.55 18.59 -9.44
CA ILE A 132 -5.22 18.08 -10.77
C ILE A 132 -4.00 18.81 -11.33
N CYS A 133 -3.24 18.13 -12.18
CA CYS A 133 -2.18 18.79 -12.94
C CYS A 133 -2.77 19.83 -13.91
N PRO A 134 -2.25 21.06 -13.97
CA PRO A 134 -2.75 22.08 -14.91
C PRO A 134 -2.52 21.72 -16.38
N GLY A 135 -1.53 20.87 -16.69
CA GLY A 135 -1.22 20.44 -18.05
C GLY A 135 -2.07 19.25 -18.51
N CYS A 136 -1.89 18.08 -17.88
CA CYS A 136 -2.56 16.85 -18.30
C CYS A 136 -3.88 16.54 -17.56
N GLN A 137 -4.31 17.40 -16.61
CA GLN A 137 -5.52 17.20 -15.81
C GLN A 137 -5.52 15.90 -14.96
N PHE A 138 -4.37 15.26 -14.79
CA PHE A 138 -4.24 14.01 -14.03
C PHE A 138 -4.43 14.27 -12.53
N PRO A 139 -5.16 13.39 -11.81
CA PRO A 139 -5.47 13.55 -10.39
C PRO A 139 -4.24 13.50 -9.49
N ALA A 140 -4.28 14.26 -8.41
CA ALA A 140 -3.23 14.31 -7.40
C ALA A 140 -3.82 14.65 -6.03
N ASN A 141 -3.13 14.26 -4.97
CA ASN A 141 -3.36 14.86 -3.66
C ASN A 141 -2.74 16.26 -3.63
N TYR A 142 -3.53 17.25 -3.20
CA TYR A 142 -3.15 18.63 -3.08
C TYR A 142 -1.97 18.79 -2.12
N SER A 143 -2.00 18.11 -0.97
CA SER A 143 -0.88 18.13 -0.02
C SER A 143 0.42 17.63 -0.65
N ASP A 144 0.39 16.47 -1.29
CA ASP A 144 1.55 15.86 -1.96
C ASP A 144 2.08 16.75 -3.11
N MET A 145 1.20 17.27 -3.97
CA MET A 145 1.56 18.15 -5.08
C MET A 145 2.18 19.46 -4.58
N MET A 146 1.61 20.04 -3.52
CA MET A 146 2.10 21.28 -2.94
C MET A 146 3.47 21.09 -2.32
N SER A 147 3.66 20.02 -1.54
CA SER A 147 4.96 19.66 -0.98
C SER A 147 5.98 19.38 -2.09
N PHE A 148 5.60 18.77 -3.21
CA PHE A 148 6.50 18.57 -4.35
C PHE A 148 6.99 19.88 -4.96
N VAL A 149 6.08 20.86 -5.15
CA VAL A 149 6.42 22.18 -5.68
C VAL A 149 7.32 22.96 -4.73
N GLU A 150 7.10 22.85 -3.42
CA GLU A 150 7.90 23.59 -2.43
C GLU A 150 9.31 23.00 -2.22
N ASN A 151 9.50 21.70 -2.48
CA ASN A 151 10.76 20.99 -2.19
C ASN A 151 11.60 20.67 -3.44
N THR A 152 11.21 21.16 -4.61
CA THR A 152 11.90 20.88 -5.89
C THR A 152 12.23 22.19 -6.59
N ASP A 153 13.48 22.37 -7.03
CA ASP A 153 13.92 23.64 -7.67
C ASP A 153 13.23 23.91 -9.01
N THR A 154 12.97 22.85 -9.79
CA THR A 154 12.29 22.92 -11.09
C THR A 154 11.15 21.88 -11.15
N PRO A 155 10.05 22.12 -10.41
CA PRO A 155 8.98 21.14 -10.29
C PRO A 155 8.26 21.01 -11.63
N THR A 156 8.37 19.83 -12.24
CA THR A 156 7.69 19.50 -13.49
C THR A 156 6.81 18.28 -13.30
N CYS A 157 5.67 18.26 -14.00
CA CYS A 157 4.77 17.11 -13.96
C CYS A 157 5.46 15.86 -14.55
N PRO A 158 5.43 14.71 -13.88
CA PRO A 158 6.08 13.50 -14.37
C PRO A 158 5.39 12.87 -15.59
N MET A 159 4.14 13.25 -15.89
CA MET A 159 3.38 12.71 -17.03
C MET A 159 3.44 13.61 -18.27
N CYS A 160 3.38 14.93 -18.10
CA CYS A 160 3.31 15.88 -19.23
C CYS A 160 4.42 16.93 -19.24
N SER A 161 5.34 16.89 -18.29
CA SER A 161 6.50 17.80 -18.19
C SER A 161 6.15 19.29 -18.09
N VAL A 162 4.88 19.65 -17.85
CA VAL A 162 4.49 21.03 -17.58
C VAL A 162 5.12 21.51 -16.28
N GLU A 163 5.56 22.76 -16.26
CA GLU A 163 6.06 23.41 -15.04
C GLU A 163 4.90 23.60 -14.04
N LEU A 164 5.11 23.15 -12.80
CA LEU A 164 4.13 23.22 -11.73
C LEU A 164 4.43 24.42 -10.83
N LYS A 165 3.52 25.40 -10.78
CA LYS A 165 3.65 26.57 -9.90
C LYS A 165 2.55 26.59 -8.85
N ARG A 166 2.90 27.07 -7.66
CA ARG A 166 1.98 27.27 -6.52
C ARG A 166 0.69 27.98 -6.93
N ASP A 167 0.80 29.00 -7.78
CA ASP A 167 -0.33 29.86 -8.14
C ASP A 167 -1.41 29.13 -8.96
N TYR A 168 -1.00 28.12 -9.72
CA TYR A 168 -1.88 27.33 -10.60
C TYR A 168 -2.43 26.07 -9.94
N ILE A 169 -1.95 25.71 -8.75
CA ILE A 169 -2.41 24.53 -8.02
C ILE A 169 -3.49 24.94 -7.04
N ARG A 170 -4.68 24.37 -7.18
CA ARG A 170 -5.84 24.64 -6.31
C ARG A 170 -6.49 23.35 -5.89
N ARG A 171 -6.93 23.30 -4.63
CA ARG A 171 -7.76 22.21 -4.12
C ARG A 171 -9.14 22.28 -4.78
N ILE A 172 -9.64 21.14 -5.24
CA ILE A 172 -10.96 21.04 -5.84
C ILE A 172 -12.01 21.00 -4.73
N THR A 173 -12.99 21.90 -4.80
CA THR A 173 -14.07 22.02 -3.80
C THR A 173 -15.18 21.00 -4.02
N ASP A 174 -15.56 20.72 -5.27
CA ASP A 174 -16.52 19.68 -5.63
C ASP A 174 -15.86 18.61 -6.52
N PRO A 175 -15.19 17.62 -5.91
CA PRO A 175 -14.47 16.57 -6.64
C PRO A 175 -15.39 15.48 -7.19
N ALA A 176 -16.69 15.46 -6.84
CA ALA A 176 -17.56 14.31 -7.10
C ALA A 176 -17.70 14.01 -8.59
N LYS A 177 -17.94 15.06 -9.41
CA LYS A 177 -18.08 14.91 -10.87
C LYS A 177 -16.78 14.46 -11.53
N LEU A 178 -15.65 15.01 -11.09
CA LEU A 178 -14.34 14.67 -11.63
C LEU A 178 -13.98 13.22 -11.29
N LEU A 179 -14.12 12.83 -10.02
CA LEU A 179 -13.86 11.46 -9.58
C LEU A 179 -14.76 10.45 -10.30
N TYR A 180 -16.04 10.75 -10.46
CA TYR A 180 -16.96 9.90 -11.20
C TYR A 180 -16.51 9.71 -12.65
N ALA A 181 -16.18 10.79 -13.36
CA ALA A 181 -15.69 10.71 -14.74
C ALA A 181 -14.41 9.86 -14.84
N TRP A 182 -13.47 10.00 -13.91
CA TRP A 182 -12.24 9.19 -13.88
C TRP A 182 -12.51 7.71 -13.64
N ILE A 183 -13.41 7.37 -12.71
CA ILE A 183 -13.73 6.00 -12.38
C ILE A 183 -14.44 5.32 -13.55
N THR A 184 -15.43 5.98 -14.16
CA THR A 184 -16.18 5.42 -15.28
C THR A 184 -15.32 5.27 -16.54
N ASN A 185 -14.47 6.27 -16.86
CA ASN A 185 -13.61 6.19 -18.04
C ASN A 185 -12.53 5.10 -17.91
N ALA A 186 -12.08 4.80 -16.69
CA ALA A 186 -11.16 3.69 -16.43
C ALA A 186 -11.79 2.34 -16.78
N GLU A 187 -13.09 2.16 -16.50
CA GLU A 187 -13.84 0.93 -16.81
C GLU A 187 -14.03 0.72 -18.33
N GLU A 188 -14.17 1.79 -19.11
CA GLU A 188 -14.41 1.70 -20.57
C GLU A 188 -13.13 1.34 -21.35
N SER A 189 -11.95 1.67 -20.83
CA SER A 189 -10.66 1.34 -21.47
C SER A 189 -10.25 -0.14 -21.38
N GLU A 190 -11.01 -0.99 -20.68
CA GLU A 190 -10.75 -2.42 -20.54
C GLU A 190 -11.50 -3.30 -21.54
N GLU A 191 -12.19 -2.75 -22.55
CA GLU A 191 -12.73 -3.57 -23.65
C GLU A 191 -11.57 -4.13 -24.50
N PRO A 192 -11.41 -5.46 -24.58
CA PRO A 192 -10.35 -6.06 -25.38
C PRO A 192 -10.66 -5.87 -26.86
N GLU A 193 -9.82 -5.10 -27.56
CA GLU A 193 -9.78 -5.10 -29.02
C GLU A 193 -9.65 -6.54 -29.51
N THR A 194 -10.74 -7.09 -30.05
CA THR A 194 -10.75 -8.39 -30.71
C THR A 194 -9.94 -8.26 -31.99
N HIS A 195 -8.64 -8.51 -31.93
CA HIS A 195 -7.82 -8.65 -33.13
C HIS A 195 -8.36 -9.80 -33.99
N PRO A 196 -8.62 -9.58 -35.30
CA PRO A 196 -9.00 -10.65 -36.20
C PRO A 196 -7.79 -11.58 -36.34
N ARG A 197 -8.00 -12.84 -35.97
CA ARG A 197 -6.97 -13.90 -36.04
C ARG A 197 -6.73 -14.22 -37.53
N PRO A 198 -5.48 -14.30 -38.01
CA PRO A 198 -5.18 -14.71 -39.38
C PRO A 198 -5.49 -16.19 -39.63
#